data_AF-A0A974P893-F1
#
_entry.id   AF-A0A974P893-F1
#
_cell.length_a   1.000
_cell.length_b   1.000
_cell.length_c   1.000
_cell.angle_alpha   90.00
_cell.angle_beta   90.00
_cell.angle_gamma   90.00
#
_symmetry.space_group_name_H-M   'P 1'
#
loop_
_entity.id
_entity.type
_entity.pdbx_description
1 polymer ?
#
loop_
_entity_poly.entity_id
_entity_poly.type
_entity_poly.pdbx_seq_one_letter_code
_entity_poly.pdbx_strand_id
1 'polypeptide(L)' 'MANDIRICDECNHIKMKSILPKLRKMAPDAEIKTGCISYCGPCGKRPFVYINGRYVSGPTEDEVLAKAEAFVKRPVAKE' A
#
# COMPACT_ATOMS: atom_id res chain seq x y z
N MET A 1 -2.28 14.60 9.65
CA MET A 1 -2.34 14.54 8.18
C MET A 1 -2.73 13.13 7.83
N ALA A 2 -3.91 12.92 7.26
CA ALA A 2 -4.33 11.59 6.82
C ALA A 2 -3.38 11.10 5.73
N ASN A 3 -2.95 9.84 5.80
CA ASN A 3 -2.13 9.24 4.76
C ASN A 3 -3.04 8.73 3.65
N ASP A 4 -2.91 9.22 2.41
CA ASP A 4 -3.68 8.68 1.28
C ASP A 4 -3.06 7.36 0.81
N ILE A 5 -3.78 6.26 0.97
CA ILE A 5 -3.38 4.94 0.49
C ILE A 5 -4.35 4.49 -0.60
N ARG A 6 -3.87 4.13 -1.79
CA ARG A 6 -4.72 3.59 -2.87
C ARG A 6 -4.25 2.20 -3.28
N ILE A 7 -5.21 1.29 -3.40
CA ILE A 7 -5.00 -0.10 -3.82
C ILE A 7 -6.00 -0.46 -4.90
N CYS A 8 -5.54 -1.23 -5.89
CA CYS A 8 -6.42 -1.84 -6.89
C CYS A 8 -6.99 -3.15 -6.34
N ASP A 9 -8.32 -3.22 -6.22
CA ASP A 9 -9.05 -4.43 -5.80
C ASP A 9 -8.99 -5.55 -6.86
N GLU A 10 -8.91 -5.16 -8.13
CA GLU A 10 -8.84 -6.09 -9.27
C GLU A 10 -7.43 -6.66 -9.50
N CYS A 11 -6.45 -6.35 -8.64
CA CYS A 11 -5.07 -6.80 -8.84
C CYS A 11 -4.87 -8.25 -8.36
N ASN A 12 -4.59 -9.18 -9.28
CA ASN A 12 -4.36 -10.60 -8.96
C ASN A 12 -3.15 -10.87 -8.05
N HIS A 13 -2.17 -9.96 -8.02
CA HIS A 13 -0.93 -10.13 -7.26
C HIS A 13 -0.96 -9.52 -5.85
N ILE A 14 -2.05 -8.85 -5.47
CA ILE A 14 -2.22 -8.30 -4.12
C ILE A 14 -3.40 -8.96 -3.43
N LYS A 15 -3.23 -9.39 -2.18
CA LYS A 15 -4.33 -9.99 -1.42
C LYS A 15 -4.97 -8.91 -0.56
N MET A 16 -6.08 -8.35 -1.03
CA MET A 16 -6.92 -7.38 -0.30
C MET A 16 -7.13 -7.80 1.16
N LYS A 17 -7.53 -9.05 1.40
CA LYS A 17 -7.82 -9.60 2.73
C LYS A 17 -6.60 -9.63 3.67
N SER A 18 -5.39 -9.72 3.14
CA SER A 18 -4.15 -9.74 3.94
C SER A 18 -3.50 -8.36 4.05
N ILE A 19 -3.54 -7.56 2.98
CA ILE A 19 -2.89 -6.24 2.94
C ILE A 19 -3.69 -5.18 3.71
N LEU A 20 -5.03 -5.19 3.64
CA LEU A 20 -5.89 -4.22 4.32
C LEU A 20 -5.67 -4.19 5.84
N PRO A 21 -5.71 -5.32 6.58
CA PRO A 21 -5.47 -5.29 8.02
C PRO A 21 -4.03 -4.87 8.36
N LYS A 22 -3.03 -5.23 7.53
CA LYS A 22 -1.65 -4.78 7.72
C LYS A 22 -1.53 -3.26 7.54
N LEU A 23 -2.08 -2.70 6.47
CA LEU A 23 -2.08 -1.26 6.21
C LEU A 23 -2.84 -0.47 7.27
N ARG A 24 -3.99 -0.97 7.75
CA ARG A 24 -4.73 -0.33 8.86
C ARG A 24 -3.96 -0.36 10.18
N LYS A 25 -3.26 -1.46 10.50
CA LYS A 25 -2.38 -1.52 11.68
C LYS A 25 -1.21 -0.56 11.57
N MET A 26 -0.66 -0.44 10.37
CA MET A 26 0.46 0.42 10.04
C MET A 26 0.08 1.91 10.03
N ALA A 27 -1.12 2.24 9.55
CA ALA A 27 -1.58 3.60 9.40
C ALA A 27 -3.08 3.65 9.72
N PRO A 28 -3.46 3.73 11.01
CA PRO A 28 -4.86 3.80 11.39
C PRO A 28 -5.54 5.09 10.90
N ASP A 29 -4.77 6.19 10.80
CA ASP A 29 -5.17 7.48 10.23
C ASP A 29 -5.07 7.54 8.69
N ALA A 30 -4.78 6.42 8.01
CA ALA A 30 -4.73 6.41 6.55
C ALA A 30 -6.12 6.30 5.92
N GLU A 31 -6.34 7.09 4.88
CA GLU A 31 -7.49 6.96 4.00
C GLU A 31 -7.19 5.91 2.92
N ILE A 32 -7.71 4.69 3.12
CA ILE A 32 -7.53 3.57 2.18
C ILE A 32 -8.63 3.62 1.13
N LYS A 33 -8.27 3.99 -0.10
CA LYS A 33 -9.15 3.97 -1.29
C LYS A 33 -8.89 2.71 -2.09
N THR A 34 -9.92 1.88 -2.24
CA THR A 34 -9.89 0.67 -3.06
C THR A 34 -10.53 0.95 -4.41
N GLY A 35 -9.78 0.81 -5.50
CA GLY A 35 -10.27 1.03 -6.86
C GLY A 35 -9.18 0.92 -7.91
N CYS A 36 -9.56 0.67 -9.16
CA CYS A 36 -8.62 0.61 -10.26
C CYS A 36 -7.92 1.96 -10.45
N ILE A 37 -6.59 1.96 -10.33
CA ILE A 37 -5.77 3.15 -10.57
C ILE A 37 -5.09 3.13 -11.94
N SER A 38 -5.60 2.32 -12.88
CA SER A 38 -5.04 2.11 -14.23
C SER A 38 -3.55 1.72 -14.25
N TYR A 39 -3.06 1.13 -13.16
CA TYR A 39 -1.67 0.69 -12.99
C TYR A 39 -1.51 -0.80 -13.35
N CYS A 40 -2.35 -1.29 -14.25
CA CYS A 40 -2.54 -2.70 -14.57
C CYS A 40 -1.29 -3.35 -15.19
N GLY A 41 -0.46 -2.57 -15.88
CA GLY A 41 0.80 -3.05 -16.49
C GLY A 41 1.77 -3.69 -15.47
N PRO A 42 2.24 -2.94 -14.46
CA PRO A 42 3.08 -3.48 -13.38
C PRO A 42 2.31 -4.34 -12.35
N CYS A 43 1.01 -4.10 -12.16
CA CYS A 43 0.12 -4.92 -11.30
C CYS A 43 0.10 -6.40 -11.69
N GLY A 44 0.22 -6.73 -12.98
CA GLY A 44 0.26 -8.11 -13.47
C GLY A 44 1.60 -8.84 -13.26
N LYS A 45 2.60 -8.19 -12.66
CA LYS A 45 3.91 -8.80 -12.40
C LYS A 45 4.29 -8.79 -10.92
N ARG A 46 3.83 -7.78 -10.17
CA ARG A 46 4.30 -7.50 -8.80
C ARG A 46 3.23 -6.78 -7.98
N PRO A 47 3.15 -7.04 -6.66
CA PRO A 47 2.32 -6.23 -5.78
C PRO A 47 2.81 -4.77 -5.73
N PHE A 48 1.86 -3.86 -5.62
CA PHE A 48 2.13 -2.43 -5.49
C PHE A 48 1.08 -1.75 -4.60
N VAL A 49 1.45 -0.62 -4.00
CA VAL A 49 0.56 0.24 -3.22
C VAL A 49 0.87 1.68 -3.57
N TYR A 50 -0.14 2.54 -3.57
CA TYR A 50 0.04 3.97 -3.76
C TYR A 50 -0.08 4.67 -2.42
N ILE A 51 0.91 5.46 -2.01
CA ILE A 51 0.96 6.13 -0.69
C ILE A 51 1.41 7.57 -0.86
N ASN A 52 0.61 8.52 -0.38
CA ASN A 52 0.96 9.95 -0.33
C ASN A 52 1.49 10.51 -1.68
N GLY A 53 0.95 10.05 -2.81
CA GLY A 53 1.42 10.51 -4.12
C GLY A 53 2.48 9.62 -4.79
N ARG A 54 2.92 8.53 -4.15
CA ARG A 54 4.00 7.67 -4.64
C ARG A 54 3.55 6.24 -4.86
N TYR A 55 4.01 5.64 -5.96
CA TYR A 55 3.84 4.22 -6.24
C TYR A 55 4.97 3.43 -5.59
N VAL A 56 4.62 2.52 -4.70
CA VAL A 56 5.53 1.62 -4.03
C VAL A 56 5.26 0.22 -4.55
N SER A 57 6.19 -0.35 -5.31
CA SER A 57 6.10 -1.71 -5.83
C SER A 57 7.25 -2.57 -5.31
N GLY A 58 7.00 -3.87 -5.15
CA GLY A 58 7.97 -4.81 -4.59
C GLY A 58 7.75 -6.21 -5.13
N PRO A 59 8.74 -7.12 -4.98
CA PRO A 59 8.60 -8.50 -5.40
C PRO A 59 7.56 -9.28 -4.58
N THR A 60 7.35 -8.90 -3.31
CA THR A 60 6.39 -9.53 -2.39
C THR A 60 5.58 -8.48 -1.66
N GLU A 61 4.41 -8.87 -1.14
CA GLU A 61 3.55 -7.99 -0.34
C GLU A 61 4.28 -7.43 0.89
N ASP A 62 5.18 -8.21 1.48
CA ASP A 62 5.95 -7.82 2.66
C ASP A 62 6.98 -6.72 2.33
N GLU A 63 7.70 -6.86 1.22
CA GLU A 63 8.61 -5.81 0.71
C GLU A 63 7.85 -4.52 0.37
N VAL A 64 6.65 -4.64 -0.22
CA VAL A 64 5.79 -3.49 -0.52
C VAL A 64 5.39 -2.78 0.77
N LEU A 65 5.04 -3.54 1.80
CA LEU A 65 4.69 -3.00 3.10
C LEU A 65 5.89 -2.37 3.80
N ALA A 66 7.04 -3.03 3.86
CA ALA A 66 8.25 -2.46 4.47
C ALA A 66 8.65 -1.13 3.82
N LYS A 67 8.58 -1.06 2.48
CA LYS A 67 8.80 0.20 1.75
C LYS A 67 7.70 1.20 2.04
N ALA A 68 6.45 0.78 2.03
CA ALA A 68 5.30 1.61 2.37
C ALA A 68 5.44 2.24 3.75
N GLU A 69 5.91 1.51 4.75
CA GLU A 69 6.13 2.02 6.10
C GLU A 69 7.10 3.20 6.14
N ALA A 70 8.12 3.21 5.28
CA ALA A 70 9.03 4.35 5.15
C ALA A 70 8.38 5.59 4.49
N PHE A 71 7.28 5.40 3.75
CA PHE A 71 6.54 6.49 3.06
C PHE A 71 5.26 6.92 3.76
N VAL A 72 4.72 6.09 4.65
CA VAL A 72 3.64 6.49 5.55
C VAL A 72 4.22 7.56 6.48
N LYS A 73 3.62 8.75 6.51
CA LYS A 73 3.96 9.77 7.49
C LYS A 73 3.45 9.28 8.85
N ARG A 74 4.23 8.45 9.54
CA ARG A 74 4.07 8.18 10.97
C ARG A 74 4.86 9.21 11.77
N PRO A 75 4.42 9.62 12.98
CA PRO A 75 5.38 10.01 14.00
C PRO A 75 6.30 8.80 14.22
N VAL A 76 7.59 9.02 14.04
CA VAL A 76 8.61 7.97 14.12
C VAL A 76 8.59 7.37 15.53
N ALA A 77 7.99 6.19 15.70
CA ALA A 77 8.31 5.31 16.82
C ALA A 77 9.59 4.56 16.42
N LYS A 78 10.73 5.26 16.52
CA LYS A 78 12.02 4.61 16.66
C LYS A 78 12.19 4.40 18.15
N GLU A 79 12.14 3.13 18.57
CA GLU A 79 12.69 2.67 19.84
C GLU A 79 14.20 2.98 19.94
#